data_AF-A0AAD9DBK2-F1
#
_entry.id   AF-A0AAD9DBK2-F1
#
_cell.length_a   1.000
_cell.length_b   1.000
_cell.length_c   1.000
_cell.angle_alpha   90.00
_cell.angle_beta   90.00
_cell.angle_gamma   90.00
#
_symmetry.space_group_name_H-M   'P 1'
#
loop_
_entity.id
_entity.type
_entity.pdbx_description
1 polymer ?
#
loop_
_entity_poly.entity_id
_entity_poly.type
_entity_poly.pdbx_seq_one_letter_code
_entity_poly.pdbx_strand_id
1 'polypeptide(L)'
;MAAVLCNGIGKLCSGTCEILGSVITLPCKACGVVCEGVSKALRSPFCLYLTVAFGLNIPPIVFAVEAFTINDDGCSIALNWLIVNAVLCVVNLAAAVYISGKIAYVPANETNNDAAPPTTTSDIEAPTVDGNKSKTAPKQTINKNTMWPTLFESNNRAKSFSRVRDVLCHDPIVAIYIVIGIGYIVWQTMGIGRMNQAEDCGGGGLEELISEAIMFGFLFISLGAISFSCSVCCLR
;
A
#
# COMPACT_ATOMS: atom_id res chain seq x y z
N MET A 1 -11.41 10.58 17.70
CA MET A 1 -11.79 11.14 16.38
C MET A 1 -11.02 10.51 15.21
N ALA A 2 -9.70 10.34 15.29
CA ALA A 2 -8.90 9.70 14.21
C ALA A 2 -9.41 8.30 13.78
N ALA A 3 -9.88 7.47 14.71
CA ALA A 3 -10.43 6.16 14.41
C ALA A 3 -11.73 6.22 13.56
N VAL A 4 -12.61 7.20 13.81
CA VAL A 4 -13.85 7.37 13.03
C VAL A 4 -13.51 7.85 11.61
N LEU A 5 -12.53 8.74 11.48
CA LEU A 5 -12.03 9.20 10.18
C LEU A 5 -11.38 8.06 9.39
N CYS A 6 -10.54 7.24 10.03
CA CYS A 6 -9.94 6.05 9.41
C CYS A 6 -10.99 5.04 8.97
N ASN A 7 -12.05 4.83 9.77
CA ASN A 7 -13.10 3.88 9.41
C ASN A 7 -13.97 4.41 8.25
N GLY A 8 -14.22 5.73 8.20
CA GLY A 8 -14.92 6.39 7.09
C GLY A 8 -14.09 6.36 5.80
N ILE A 9 -12.81 6.75 5.87
CA ILE A 9 -11.88 6.71 4.76
C ILE A 9 -11.66 5.28 4.30
N GLY A 10 -11.53 4.32 5.22
CA GLY A 10 -11.37 2.89 4.89
C GLY A 10 -12.53 2.34 4.06
N LYS A 11 -13.78 2.68 4.42
CA LYS A 11 -14.96 2.30 3.63
C LYS A 11 -14.96 2.94 2.24
N LEU A 12 -14.67 4.24 2.15
CA LEU A 12 -14.57 4.92 0.85
C LEU A 12 -13.46 4.32 -0.01
N CYS A 13 -12.29 4.08 0.57
CA CYS A 13 -11.15 3.48 -0.11
C CYS A 13 -11.45 2.05 -0.56
N SER A 14 -12.13 1.24 0.25
CA SER A 14 -12.48 -0.13 -0.15
C SER A 14 -13.38 -0.18 -1.38
N GLY A 15 -14.40 0.68 -1.45
CA GLY A 15 -15.28 0.77 -2.63
C GLY A 15 -14.55 1.32 -3.85
N THR A 16 -13.75 2.37 -3.68
CA THR A 16 -12.94 2.95 -4.77
C THR A 16 -11.88 1.96 -5.27
N CYS A 17 -11.27 1.16 -4.38
CA CYS A 17 -10.27 0.15 -4.72
C CYS A 17 -10.83 -1.03 -5.49
N GLU A 18 -12.07 -1.45 -5.23
CA GLU A 18 -12.73 -2.46 -6.06
C GLU A 18 -12.97 -1.95 -7.48
N ILE A 19 -13.42 -0.70 -7.62
CA ILE A 19 -13.69 -0.07 -8.92
C ILE A 19 -12.39 0.18 -9.68
N LEU A 20 -11.41 0.84 -9.06
CA LEU A 20 -10.10 1.09 -9.68
C LEU A 20 -9.35 -0.22 -9.96
N GLY A 21 -9.44 -1.20 -9.06
CA GLY A 21 -8.91 -2.53 -9.28
C GLY A 21 -9.46 -3.14 -10.55
N SER A 22 -10.76 -3.04 -10.79
CA SER A 22 -11.38 -3.51 -12.03
C SER A 22 -10.89 -2.74 -13.26
N VAL A 23 -10.77 -1.42 -13.19
CA VAL A 23 -10.34 -0.57 -14.32
C VAL A 23 -8.86 -0.75 -14.65
N ILE A 24 -7.97 -0.73 -13.66
CA ILE A 24 -6.52 -0.90 -13.83
C ILE A 24 -6.18 -2.33 -14.30
N THR A 25 -6.95 -3.33 -13.87
CA THR A 25 -6.70 -4.72 -14.26
C THR A 25 -7.19 -5.06 -15.66
N LEU A 26 -8.00 -4.23 -16.33
CA LEU A 26 -8.45 -4.48 -17.71
C LEU A 26 -7.29 -4.65 -18.71
N PRO A 27 -6.36 -3.68 -18.86
CA PRO A 27 -5.22 -3.85 -19.77
C PRO A 27 -4.28 -4.97 -19.30
N CYS A 28 -4.14 -5.17 -18.00
CA CYS A 28 -3.30 -6.23 -17.46
C CYS A 28 -3.89 -7.64 -17.65
N LYS A 29 -5.23 -7.79 -17.71
CA LYS A 29 -5.91 -9.03 -18.09
C LYS A 29 -5.65 -9.39 -19.55
N ALA A 30 -5.50 -8.39 -20.42
CA ALA A 30 -5.11 -8.61 -21.80
C ALA A 30 -3.63 -9.03 -21.94
N CYS A 31 -2.74 -8.53 -21.07
CA CYS A 31 -1.30 -8.81 -21.10
C CYS A 31 -0.83 -10.03 -20.29
N GLY A 32 -1.69 -10.66 -19.47
CA GLY A 32 -1.50 -12.00 -18.87
C GLY A 32 -0.40 -12.19 -17.80
N VAL A 33 0.65 -11.37 -17.75
CA VAL A 33 1.90 -11.74 -17.05
C VAL A 33 2.11 -11.06 -15.68
N VAL A 34 1.41 -9.97 -15.34
CA VAL A 34 1.67 -9.21 -14.09
C VAL A 34 0.39 -8.93 -13.26
N CYS A 35 -0.77 -9.30 -13.78
CA CYS A 35 -2.05 -8.80 -13.25
C CYS A 35 -2.46 -9.41 -11.91
N GLU A 36 -2.11 -10.67 -11.63
CA GLU A 36 -2.58 -11.36 -10.42
C GLU A 36 -1.93 -10.80 -9.15
N GLY A 37 -0.65 -10.43 -9.22
CA GLY A 37 0.07 -9.77 -8.13
C GLY A 37 -0.48 -8.38 -7.84
N VAL A 38 -0.72 -7.58 -8.87
CA VAL A 38 -1.30 -6.24 -8.74
C VAL A 38 -2.73 -6.32 -8.21
N SER A 39 -3.56 -7.24 -8.70
CA SER A 39 -4.93 -7.43 -8.21
C SER A 39 -4.98 -7.81 -6.73
N LYS A 40 -4.11 -8.72 -6.28
CA LYS A 40 -3.97 -9.05 -4.85
C LYS A 40 -3.48 -7.86 -4.02
N ALA A 41 -2.52 -7.10 -4.55
CA ALA A 41 -2.00 -5.90 -3.89
C ALA A 41 -3.05 -4.78 -3.80
N LEU A 42 -3.94 -4.65 -4.79
CA LEU A 42 -5.07 -3.70 -4.79
C LEU A 42 -6.23 -4.13 -3.88
N ARG A 43 -6.26 -5.38 -3.41
CA ARG A 43 -7.15 -5.81 -2.31
C ARG A 43 -6.51 -5.65 -0.94
N SER A 44 -5.27 -5.20 -0.88
CA SER A 44 -4.55 -4.96 0.38
C SER A 44 -4.90 -3.58 0.96
N PRO A 45 -4.67 -3.34 2.27
CA PRO A 45 -4.80 -2.02 2.88
C PRO A 45 -3.90 -0.95 2.25
N PHE A 46 -2.93 -1.33 1.41
CA PHE A 46 -2.06 -0.42 0.65
C PHE A 46 -2.59 -0.06 -0.74
N CYS A 47 -3.81 -0.47 -1.09
CA CYS A 47 -4.39 -0.15 -2.38
C CYS A 47 -4.38 1.36 -2.68
N LEU A 48 -4.69 2.20 -1.69
CA LEU A 48 -4.67 3.65 -1.85
C LEU A 48 -3.26 4.17 -2.15
N TYR A 49 -2.24 3.68 -1.43
CA TYR A 49 -0.84 4.02 -1.70
C TYR A 49 -0.39 3.56 -3.10
N LEU A 50 -0.70 2.33 -3.50
CA LEU A 50 -0.37 1.81 -4.82
C LEU A 50 -1.06 2.61 -5.92
N THR A 51 -2.34 2.95 -5.74
CA THR A 51 -3.09 3.78 -6.69
C THR A 51 -2.41 5.12 -6.91
N VAL A 52 -2.01 5.80 -5.83
CA VAL A 52 -1.29 7.08 -5.91
C VAL A 52 0.07 6.89 -6.58
N ALA A 53 0.80 5.83 -6.26
CA ALA A 53 2.08 5.53 -6.88
C ALA A 53 1.95 5.31 -8.39
N PHE A 54 1.03 4.44 -8.83
CA PHE A 54 0.77 4.20 -10.25
C PHE A 54 0.25 5.44 -10.96
N GLY A 55 -0.77 6.10 -10.40
CA GLY A 55 -1.42 7.25 -11.02
C GLY A 55 -0.48 8.45 -11.22
N LEU A 56 0.50 8.64 -10.35
CA LEU A 56 1.39 9.81 -10.41
C LEU A 56 2.77 9.51 -11.01
N ASN A 57 3.23 8.25 -11.03
CA ASN A 57 4.52 7.90 -11.66
C ASN A 57 4.38 7.40 -13.11
N ILE A 58 3.21 6.91 -13.55
CA ILE A 58 3.01 6.51 -14.95
C ILE A 58 3.06 7.71 -15.91
N PRO A 59 2.36 8.85 -15.66
CA PRO A 59 2.36 9.97 -16.60
C PRO A 59 3.77 10.51 -16.92
N PRO A 60 4.66 10.76 -15.93
CA PRO A 60 6.04 11.18 -16.23
C PRO A 60 6.85 10.20 -17.08
N ILE A 61 6.55 8.89 -17.00
CA ILE A 61 7.17 7.89 -17.88
C ILE A 61 6.66 8.04 -19.31
N VAL A 62 5.37 8.29 -19.50
CA VAL A 62 4.77 8.54 -20.81
C VAL A 62 5.33 9.82 -21.42
N PHE A 63 5.43 10.90 -20.65
CA PHE A 63 6.01 12.17 -21.10
C PHE A 63 7.47 12.01 -21.54
N ALA A 64 8.25 11.17 -20.86
CA ALA A 64 9.61 10.85 -21.29
C ALA A 64 9.64 10.16 -22.65
N VAL A 65 8.71 9.23 -22.91
CA VAL A 65 8.59 8.55 -24.21
C VAL A 65 8.15 9.52 -25.30
N GLU A 66 7.20 10.40 -25.00
CA GLU A 66 6.72 11.43 -25.95
C GLU A 66 7.85 12.41 -26.31
N ALA A 67 8.65 12.83 -25.33
CA ALA A 67 9.80 13.71 -25.56
C ALA A 67 10.84 13.11 -26.52
N PHE A 68 10.99 11.78 -26.58
CA PHE A 68 11.88 11.15 -27.58
C PHE A 68 11.37 11.26 -29.01
N THR A 69 10.08 11.52 -29.22
CA THR A 69 9.51 11.69 -30.57
C THR A 69 9.72 13.11 -31.11
N ILE A 70 10.01 14.06 -30.22
CA ILE A 70 10.26 15.46 -30.53
C ILE A 70 11.76 15.60 -30.81
N ASN A 71 12.16 15.41 -32.07
CA ASN A 71 13.55 15.49 -32.51
C ASN A 71 14.06 16.95 -32.56
N ASP A 72 14.35 17.54 -31.40
CA ASP A 72 15.07 18.81 -31.33
C ASP A 72 16.51 18.60 -30.87
N ASP A 73 17.45 18.76 -31.82
CA ASP A 73 18.90 18.58 -31.62
C ASP A 73 19.50 19.53 -30.55
N GLY A 74 18.74 20.53 -30.10
CA GLY A 74 19.20 21.56 -29.16
C GLY A 74 19.01 21.24 -27.68
N CYS A 75 18.08 20.36 -27.28
CA CYS A 75 17.63 20.28 -25.88
C CYS A 75 18.00 18.98 -25.13
N SER A 76 19.19 18.44 -25.40
CA SER A 76 19.70 17.21 -24.77
C SER A 76 19.72 17.25 -23.23
N ILE A 77 19.92 18.43 -22.64
CA ILE A 77 19.99 18.63 -21.19
C ILE A 77 18.62 18.36 -20.52
N ALA A 78 17.55 18.87 -21.13
CA ALA A 78 16.18 18.75 -20.64
C ALA A 78 15.65 17.33 -20.87
N LEU A 79 15.93 16.75 -22.04
CA LEU A 79 15.61 15.35 -22.35
C LEU A 79 16.30 14.40 -21.37
N ASN A 80 17.60 14.59 -21.09
CA ASN A 80 18.33 13.79 -20.11
C ASN A 80 17.71 13.87 -18.72
N TRP A 81 17.20 15.05 -18.33
CA TRP A 81 16.52 15.20 -17.05
C TRP A 81 15.26 14.34 -16.97
N LEU A 82 14.44 14.36 -18.04
CA LEU A 82 13.19 13.63 -18.13
C LEU A 82 13.40 12.11 -18.18
N ILE A 83 14.45 11.64 -18.86
CA ILE A 83 14.85 10.23 -18.90
C ILE A 83 15.19 9.72 -17.49
N VAL A 84 16.05 10.43 -16.77
CA VAL A 84 16.42 10.04 -15.40
C VAL A 84 15.19 10.09 -14.49
N ASN A 85 14.32 11.10 -14.67
CA ASN A 85 13.06 11.18 -13.93
C ASN A 85 12.16 9.95 -14.18
N ALA A 86 12.03 9.51 -15.44
CA ALA A 86 11.26 8.30 -15.77
C ALA A 86 11.85 7.04 -15.14
N VAL A 87 13.18 6.89 -15.12
CA VAL A 87 13.85 5.78 -14.42
C VAL A 87 13.54 5.80 -12.92
N LEU A 88 13.63 6.97 -12.28
CA LEU A 88 13.28 7.12 -10.87
C LEU A 88 11.80 6.81 -10.60
N CYS A 89 10.89 7.20 -11.50
CA CYS A 89 9.47 6.84 -11.43
C CYS A 89 9.26 5.32 -11.50
N VAL A 90 9.97 4.60 -12.39
CA VAL A 90 9.92 3.13 -12.45
C VAL A 90 10.43 2.51 -11.15
N VAL A 91 11.52 3.04 -10.59
CA VAL A 91 12.06 2.56 -9.30
C VAL A 91 11.05 2.80 -8.16
N ASN A 92 10.38 3.96 -8.14
CA ASN A 92 9.32 4.26 -7.17
C ASN A 92 8.13 3.29 -7.29
N LEU A 93 7.73 2.95 -8.52
CA LEU A 93 6.67 1.95 -8.76
C LEU A 93 7.08 0.58 -8.25
N ALA A 94 8.29 0.13 -8.60
CA ALA A 94 8.81 -1.17 -8.16
C ALA A 94 8.90 -1.24 -6.62
N ALA A 95 9.38 -0.17 -5.98
CA ALA A 95 9.45 -0.08 -4.53
C ALA A 95 8.07 -0.06 -3.87
N ALA A 96 7.10 0.67 -4.44
CA ALA A 96 5.74 0.70 -3.93
C ALA A 96 5.10 -0.70 -3.93
N VAL A 97 5.30 -1.46 -5.02
CA VAL A 97 4.87 -2.86 -5.13
C VAL A 97 5.62 -3.75 -4.13
N TYR A 98 6.93 -3.60 -4.00
CA TYR A 98 7.76 -4.38 -3.07
C TYR A 98 7.30 -4.19 -1.62
N ILE A 99 7.19 -2.94 -1.16
CA ILE A 99 6.80 -2.59 0.21
C ILE A 99 5.38 -3.11 0.49
N SER A 100 4.44 -2.87 -0.44
CA SER A 100 3.06 -3.31 -0.28
C SER A 100 2.96 -4.85 -0.22
N GLY A 101 3.70 -5.55 -1.08
CA GLY A 101 3.74 -7.01 -1.09
C GLY A 101 4.38 -7.59 0.19
N LYS A 102 5.47 -6.98 0.66
CA LYS A 102 6.18 -7.42 1.87
C LYS A 102 5.32 -7.27 3.13
N ILE A 103 4.57 -6.18 3.24
CA ILE A 103 3.70 -5.94 4.40
C ILE A 103 2.42 -6.80 4.31
N ALA A 104 1.87 -6.99 3.11
CA ALA A 104 0.68 -7.81 2.91
C ALA A 104 0.91 -9.32 3.12
N TYR A 105 2.13 -9.82 2.90
CA TYR A 105 2.45 -11.23 3.08
C TYR A 105 2.46 -11.60 4.57
N VAL A 106 1.39 -12.20 5.09
CA VAL A 106 1.39 -12.89 6.40
C VAL A 106 1.85 -14.33 6.17
N PRO A 107 2.99 -14.78 6.73
CA PRO A 107 3.41 -16.17 6.58
C PRO A 107 2.36 -17.07 7.26
N ALA A 108 1.73 -17.95 6.49
CA ALA A 108 0.70 -18.88 6.95
C ALA A 108 1.19 -19.92 7.98
N ASN A 109 2.48 -19.89 8.33
CA ASN A 109 3.13 -20.94 9.11
C ASN A 109 3.13 -20.68 10.63
N GLU A 110 2.65 -19.53 11.11
CA GLU A 110 2.53 -19.25 12.55
C GLU A 110 1.16 -19.61 13.14
N THR A 111 0.18 -20.02 12.34
CA THR A 111 -1.20 -20.22 12.83
C THR A 111 -1.41 -21.54 13.59
N ASN A 112 -0.42 -22.43 13.68
CA ASN A 112 -0.59 -23.76 14.29
C ASN A 112 -0.01 -23.92 15.72
N ASN A 113 0.72 -22.93 16.26
CA ASN A 113 1.41 -23.12 17.55
C ASN A 113 0.80 -22.35 18.74
N ASP A 114 -0.24 -21.54 18.54
CA ASP A 114 -0.93 -20.81 19.62
C ASP A 114 -2.22 -21.50 20.12
N ALA A 115 -2.44 -22.77 19.76
CA ALA A 115 -3.41 -23.60 20.47
C ALA A 115 -2.89 -23.84 21.91
N ALA A 116 -3.38 -23.02 22.83
CA ALA A 116 -3.12 -23.13 24.26
C ALA A 116 -3.24 -24.61 24.71
N PRO A 117 -2.31 -25.09 25.55
CA PRO A 117 -2.40 -26.44 26.10
C PRO A 117 -3.72 -26.56 26.89
N PRO A 118 -4.50 -27.64 26.71
CA PRO A 118 -5.66 -27.88 27.55
C PRO A 118 -5.15 -28.02 28.98
N THR A 119 -5.50 -27.05 29.81
CA THR A 119 -5.30 -27.10 31.25
C THR A 119 -6.01 -28.34 31.76
N THR A 120 -5.25 -29.40 32.02
CA THR A 120 -5.68 -30.58 32.78
C THR A 120 -5.98 -30.13 34.20
N THR A 121 -7.23 -29.78 34.46
CA THR A 121 -7.81 -29.88 35.81
C THR A 121 -7.97 -31.37 36.12
N SER A 122 -6.91 -31.97 36.66
CA SER A 122 -7.06 -33.10 37.56
C SER A 122 -7.63 -32.54 38.86
N ASP A 123 -8.86 -32.92 39.22
CA ASP A 123 -9.24 -33.10 40.62
C ASP A 123 -10.65 -33.73 40.76
N ILE A 124 -10.63 -34.84 41.50
CA ILE A 124 -11.67 -35.37 42.42
C ILE A 124 -12.63 -36.47 41.90
N GLU A 125 -12.49 -37.57 42.61
CA GLU A 125 -13.14 -38.88 42.56
C GLU A 125 -14.37 -38.92 43.51
N ALA A 126 -15.53 -39.33 42.95
CA ALA A 126 -16.73 -39.99 43.55
C ALA A 126 -17.56 -39.26 44.67
N PRO A 127 -18.84 -39.66 44.98
CA PRO A 127 -19.61 -40.84 44.54
C PRO A 127 -21.12 -40.64 44.16
N THR A 128 -21.66 -41.67 43.47
CA THR A 128 -23.07 -42.20 43.41
C THR A 128 -24.29 -41.29 43.13
N VAL A 129 -25.19 -41.73 42.24
CA VAL A 129 -26.63 -42.04 42.51
C VAL A 129 -27.37 -42.40 41.21
N ASP A 130 -28.27 -43.38 41.35
CA ASP A 130 -29.09 -44.08 40.37
C ASP A 130 -29.86 -43.24 39.34
N GLY A 131 -30.03 -43.87 38.18
CA GLY A 131 -30.77 -43.35 37.05
C GLY A 131 -32.27 -43.24 37.31
N ASN A 132 -32.82 -42.09 36.93
CA ASN A 132 -34.24 -41.98 36.64
C ASN A 132 -34.46 -41.20 35.34
N LYS A 133 -35.18 -41.84 34.41
CA LYS A 133 -35.59 -41.30 33.11
C LYS A 133 -36.53 -40.11 33.32
N SER A 134 -36.19 -38.96 32.75
CA SER A 134 -37.21 -37.99 32.33
C SER A 134 -36.75 -37.23 31.08
N LYS A 135 -37.54 -37.38 30.02
CA LYS A 135 -37.42 -36.65 28.76
C LYS A 135 -37.95 -35.24 28.99
N THR A 136 -37.08 -34.25 28.93
CA THR A 136 -37.50 -32.85 28.72
C THR A 136 -36.53 -32.18 27.76
N ALA A 137 -37.07 -31.69 26.65
CA ALA A 137 -36.34 -31.01 25.59
C ALA A 137 -35.69 -29.72 26.10
N PRO A 138 -34.42 -29.43 25.74
CA PRO A 138 -33.79 -28.17 26.11
C PRO A 138 -34.32 -27.05 25.21
N LYS A 139 -35.05 -26.11 25.81
CA LYS A 139 -35.32 -24.78 25.23
C LYS A 139 -33.99 -24.02 25.17
N GLN A 140 -33.43 -23.85 23.98
CA GLN A 140 -32.28 -22.97 23.75
C GLN A 140 -32.69 -21.51 23.99
N THR A 141 -32.35 -21.01 25.17
CA THR A 141 -32.39 -19.57 25.46
C THR A 141 -31.14 -18.95 24.82
N ILE A 142 -31.32 -18.30 23.66
CA ILE A 142 -30.28 -17.49 23.02
C ILE A 142 -30.06 -16.26 23.92
N ASN A 143 -29.04 -16.33 24.78
CA ASN A 143 -28.61 -15.21 25.60
C ASN A 143 -27.79 -14.24 24.72
N LYS A 144 -28.45 -13.21 24.18
CA LYS A 144 -27.86 -12.14 23.36
C LYS A 144 -27.13 -11.08 24.18
N ASN A 145 -26.41 -11.46 25.24
CA ASN A 145 -25.60 -10.52 26.01
C ASN A 145 -24.13 -10.94 25.93
N THR A 146 -23.52 -10.71 24.77
CA THR A 146 -22.06 -10.64 24.64
C THR A 146 -21.69 -9.25 24.13
N MET A 147 -21.99 -8.27 24.96
CA MET A 147 -21.23 -7.02 24.97
C MET A 147 -19.83 -7.38 25.47
N TRP A 148 -18.81 -6.70 24.94
CA TRP A 148 -17.35 -6.87 25.14
C TRP A 148 -16.56 -7.52 23.98
N PRO A 149 -16.30 -6.74 22.91
CA PRO A 149 -15.08 -6.82 22.13
C PRO A 149 -14.26 -5.54 22.37
N THR A 150 -13.52 -5.45 23.49
CA THR A 150 -12.62 -4.29 23.69
C THR A 150 -11.24 -4.66 24.24
N LEU A 151 -11.05 -5.85 24.81
CA LEU A 151 -9.75 -6.24 25.36
C LEU A 151 -8.93 -7.17 24.44
N PHE A 152 -9.55 -8.03 23.64
CA PHE A 152 -8.81 -8.90 22.72
C PHE A 152 -8.28 -8.17 21.47
N GLU A 153 -8.93 -7.07 21.08
CA GLU A 153 -8.52 -6.26 19.92
C GLU A 153 -7.26 -5.41 20.22
N SER A 154 -7.03 -5.09 21.50
CA SER A 154 -5.85 -4.34 21.96
C SER A 154 -4.53 -5.10 21.75
N ASN A 155 -4.51 -6.42 21.98
CA ASN A 155 -3.28 -7.21 21.88
C ASN A 155 -2.84 -7.46 20.44
N ASN A 156 -3.78 -7.64 19.50
CA ASN A 156 -3.44 -7.76 18.08
C ASN A 156 -2.94 -6.42 17.50
N ARG A 157 -3.41 -5.30 18.06
CA ARG A 157 -3.03 -3.93 17.65
C ARG A 157 -1.57 -3.58 17.91
N ALA A 158 -0.98 -4.12 18.99
CA ALA A 158 0.43 -3.89 19.32
C ALA A 158 1.38 -4.69 18.40
N LYS A 159 0.95 -5.87 17.92
CA LYS A 159 1.75 -6.72 17.04
C LYS A 159 1.93 -6.13 15.63
N SER A 160 0.91 -5.48 15.05
CA SER A 160 0.99 -4.99 13.66
C SER A 160 1.97 -3.82 13.48
N PHE A 161 1.97 -2.85 14.39
CA PHE A 161 2.89 -1.71 14.32
C PHE A 161 4.35 -2.11 14.57
N SER A 162 4.58 -3.05 15.50
CA SER A 162 5.90 -3.63 15.73
C SER A 162 6.46 -4.23 14.44
N ARG A 163 5.62 -4.93 13.69
CA ARG A 163 6.00 -5.56 12.41
C ARG A 163 6.32 -4.56 11.31
N VAL A 164 5.52 -3.49 11.18
CA VAL A 164 5.82 -2.41 10.20
C VAL A 164 7.14 -1.74 10.54
N ARG A 165 7.37 -1.41 11.81
CA ARG A 165 8.64 -0.85 12.28
C ARG A 165 9.81 -1.80 12.01
N ASP A 166 9.62 -3.09 12.25
CA ASP A 166 10.65 -4.10 12.03
C ASP A 166 11.04 -4.17 10.55
N VAL A 167 10.07 -4.17 9.63
CA VAL A 167 10.32 -4.11 8.18
C VAL A 167 11.00 -2.80 7.79
N LEU A 168 10.53 -1.64 8.27
CA LEU A 168 11.12 -0.35 7.88
C LEU A 168 12.55 -0.15 8.43
N CYS A 169 12.85 -0.68 9.61
CA CYS A 169 14.13 -0.46 10.26
C CYS A 169 15.18 -1.54 9.96
N HIS A 170 14.76 -2.80 9.72
CA HIS A 170 15.68 -3.92 9.52
C HIS A 170 15.75 -4.41 8.07
N ASP A 171 14.84 -4.02 7.17
CA ASP A 171 14.94 -4.41 5.77
C ASP A 171 15.91 -3.47 5.01
N PRO A 172 17.09 -3.97 4.57
CA PRO A 172 18.07 -3.15 3.86
C PRO A 172 17.51 -2.61 2.52
N ILE A 173 16.56 -3.31 1.89
CA ILE A 173 15.95 -2.87 0.62
C ILE A 173 15.12 -1.61 0.85
N VAL A 174 14.39 -1.55 1.97
CA VAL A 174 13.60 -0.37 2.34
C VAL A 174 14.52 0.81 2.66
N ALA A 175 15.63 0.57 3.36
CA ALA A 175 16.63 1.61 3.63
C ALA A 175 17.21 2.21 2.34
N ILE A 176 17.58 1.36 1.37
CA ILE A 176 18.03 1.81 0.04
C ILE A 176 16.96 2.66 -0.64
N TYR A 177 15.69 2.25 -0.57
CA TYR A 177 14.59 3.01 -1.16
C TYR A 177 14.41 4.39 -0.51
N ILE A 178 14.58 4.53 0.80
CA ILE A 178 14.52 5.84 1.47
C ILE A 178 15.61 6.77 0.92
N VAL A 179 16.82 6.26 0.71
CA VAL A 179 17.93 7.04 0.11
C VAL A 179 17.58 7.46 -1.32
N ILE A 180 17.03 6.54 -2.12
CA ILE A 180 16.55 6.84 -3.48
C ILE A 180 15.44 7.91 -3.45
N GLY A 181 14.51 7.83 -2.49
CA GLY A 181 13.45 8.81 -2.30
C GLY A 181 13.96 10.21 -1.97
N ILE A 182 14.98 10.33 -1.12
CA ILE A 182 15.65 11.61 -0.85
C ILE A 182 16.33 12.13 -2.12
N GLY A 183 17.03 11.26 -2.85
CA GLY A 183 17.62 11.59 -4.14
C GLY A 183 16.58 12.07 -5.16
N TYR A 184 15.40 11.45 -5.18
CA TYR A 184 14.28 11.85 -6.03
C TYR A 184 13.74 13.24 -5.67
N ILE A 185 13.62 13.58 -4.39
CA ILE A 185 13.23 14.94 -3.96
C ILE A 185 14.23 15.98 -4.45
N VAL A 186 15.54 15.71 -4.31
CA VAL A 186 16.60 16.60 -4.82
C VAL A 186 16.55 16.68 -6.35
N TRP A 187 16.29 15.56 -7.02
CA TRP A 187 16.16 15.53 -8.48
C TRP A 187 14.99 16.40 -8.98
N GLN A 188 13.85 16.34 -8.28
CA GLN A 188 12.67 17.14 -8.58
C GLN A 188 12.92 18.64 -8.37
N THR A 189 13.62 19.03 -7.30
CA THR A 189 13.96 20.45 -7.09
C THR A 189 14.97 20.96 -8.13
N MET A 190 15.90 20.12 -8.59
CA MET A 190 16.77 20.47 -9.73
C MET A 190 16.00 20.67 -11.02
N GLY A 191 14.88 19.96 -11.22
CA GLY A 191 14.00 20.10 -12.38
C GLY A 191 13.43 21.50 -12.56
N ILE A 192 13.06 22.17 -11.46
CA ILE A 192 12.55 23.55 -11.48
C ILE A 192 13.56 24.50 -12.14
N GLY A 193 14.85 24.36 -11.82
CA GLY A 193 15.90 25.18 -12.43
C GLY A 193 16.15 24.89 -13.91
N ARG A 194 15.68 23.75 -14.42
CA ARG A 194 15.80 23.36 -15.83
C ARG A 194 14.62 23.82 -16.67
N MET A 195 13.51 24.26 -16.06
CA MET A 195 12.34 24.75 -16.78
C MET A 195 12.69 26.00 -17.63
N ASN A 196 13.43 26.95 -17.05
CA ASN A 196 13.89 28.14 -17.78
C ASN A 196 14.83 27.81 -18.95
N GLN A 197 15.59 26.70 -18.87
CA GLN A 197 16.46 26.27 -19.97
C GLN A 197 15.68 25.60 -21.10
N ALA A 198 14.50 25.04 -20.80
CA ALA A 198 13.62 24.45 -21.80
C ALA A 198 12.90 25.53 -22.63
N GLU A 199 12.58 26.69 -22.04
CA GLU A 199 12.03 27.85 -22.75
C GLU A 199 12.99 28.32 -23.86
N ASP A 200 14.30 28.38 -23.57
CA ASP A 200 15.34 28.77 -24.52
C ASP A 200 15.52 27.78 -25.69
N CYS A 201 15.02 26.55 -25.55
CA CYS A 201 15.11 25.50 -26.57
C CYS A 201 14.05 25.61 -27.68
N GLY A 202 13.24 26.68 -27.75
CA GLY A 202 12.40 26.97 -28.92
C GLY A 202 10.96 26.48 -28.87
N GLY A 203 10.39 26.25 -27.67
CA GLY A 203 8.94 26.13 -27.49
C GLY A 203 8.28 24.87 -28.09
N GLY A 204 9.04 23.82 -28.38
CA GLY A 204 8.56 22.54 -28.94
C GLY A 204 7.70 21.67 -28.02
N GLY A 205 6.96 22.25 -27.07
CA GLY A 205 6.12 21.51 -26.11
C GLY A 205 6.87 20.78 -25.00
N LEU A 206 8.21 20.73 -25.05
CA LEU A 206 9.04 20.07 -24.02
C LEU A 206 8.91 20.74 -22.64
N GLU A 207 8.71 22.06 -22.61
CA GLU A 207 8.47 22.82 -21.38
C GLU A 207 7.21 22.34 -20.66
N GLU A 208 6.12 22.11 -21.40
CA GLU A 208 4.85 21.61 -20.87
C GLU A 208 5.03 20.21 -20.27
N LEU A 209 5.69 19.30 -20.99
CA LEU A 209 6.00 17.95 -20.50
C LEU A 209 6.84 17.97 -19.21
N ILE A 210 7.82 18.87 -19.10
CA ILE A 210 8.66 19.01 -17.91
C ILE A 210 7.86 19.59 -16.75
N SER A 211 7.07 20.64 -17.00
CA SER A 211 6.22 21.27 -15.99
C SER A 211 5.22 20.28 -15.42
N GLU A 212 4.55 19.50 -16.29
CA GLU A 212 3.63 18.45 -15.87
C GLU A 212 4.36 17.34 -15.08
N ALA A 213 5.51 16.86 -15.58
CA ALA A 213 6.30 15.85 -14.87
C ALA A 213 6.72 16.30 -13.47
N ILE A 214 7.11 17.56 -13.30
CA ILE A 214 7.45 18.17 -12.00
C ILE A 214 6.22 18.22 -11.10
N MET A 215 5.07 18.68 -11.62
CA MET A 215 3.82 18.73 -10.88
C MET A 215 3.43 17.33 -10.37
N PHE A 216 3.44 16.31 -11.23
CA PHE A 216 3.17 14.92 -10.84
C PHE A 216 4.19 14.41 -9.81
N GLY A 217 5.47 14.79 -9.94
CA GLY A 217 6.52 14.46 -8.98
C GLY A 217 6.26 15.00 -7.56
N PHE A 218 5.93 16.29 -7.43
CA PHE A 218 5.60 16.90 -6.13
C PHE A 218 4.27 16.40 -5.56
N LEU A 219 3.27 16.16 -6.41
CA LEU A 219 2.03 15.49 -6.01
C LEU A 219 2.33 14.09 -5.48
N PHE A 220 3.21 13.33 -6.11
CA PHE A 220 3.59 12.01 -5.63
C PHE A 220 4.32 12.07 -4.29
N ILE A 221 5.23 13.03 -4.09
CA ILE A 221 5.92 13.19 -2.79
C ILE A 221 4.91 13.46 -1.67
N SER A 222 3.98 14.39 -1.89
CA SER A 222 2.99 14.79 -0.88
C SER A 222 1.90 13.75 -0.68
N LEU A 223 1.16 13.40 -1.74
CA LEU A 223 0.07 12.42 -1.69
C LEU A 223 0.59 11.01 -1.42
N GLY A 224 1.78 10.65 -1.90
CA GLY A 224 2.43 9.37 -1.63
C GLY A 224 2.74 9.20 -0.14
N ALA A 225 3.30 10.23 0.51
CA ALA A 225 3.55 10.20 1.94
C ALA A 225 2.26 10.13 2.77
N ILE A 226 1.24 10.91 2.40
CA ILE A 226 -0.07 10.90 3.07
C ILE A 226 -0.75 9.54 2.89
N SER A 227 -0.83 9.05 1.66
CA SER A 227 -1.47 7.77 1.33
C SER A 227 -0.78 6.58 1.99
N PHE A 228 0.55 6.59 2.04
CA PHE A 228 1.33 5.60 2.79
C PHE A 228 1.04 5.67 4.28
N SER A 229 1.07 6.88 4.87
CA SER A 229 0.78 7.08 6.29
C SER A 229 -0.63 6.64 6.65
N CYS A 230 -1.64 6.95 5.82
CA CYS A 230 -3.00 6.47 5.97
C CYS A 230 -3.08 4.95 5.90
N SER A 231 -2.39 4.32 4.93
CA SER A 231 -2.36 2.86 4.78
C SER A 231 -1.77 2.18 6.02
N VAL A 232 -0.67 2.74 6.57
CA VAL A 232 -0.07 2.26 7.83
C VAL A 232 -0.99 2.49 9.04
N CYS A 233 -1.75 3.60 9.07
CA CYS A 233 -2.74 3.85 10.10
C CYS A 233 -3.96 2.91 10.01
N CYS A 234 -4.31 2.45 8.80
CA CYS A 234 -5.41 1.52 8.53
C CYS A 234 -5.05 0.05 8.76
N LEU A 235 -3.77 -0.29 8.87
CA LEU A 235 -3.26 -1.61 9.31
C LEU A 235 -3.53 -1.91 10.80
N ARG A 236 -4.37 -1.11 11.44
CA ARG A 236 -4.52 -0.97 12.89
C ARG A 236 -5.94 -1.33 13.32
#